data_AF-A0A0F9AZN3-F1
#
_entry.id   AF-A0A0F9AZN3-F1
#
_cell.length_a   1.000
_cell.length_b   1.000
_cell.length_c   1.000
_cell.angle_alpha   90.00
_cell.angle_beta   90.00
_cell.angle_gamma   90.00
#
_symmetry.space_group_name_H-M   'P 1'
#
loop_
_entity.id
_entity.type
_entity.pdbx_description
1 polymer ?
#
loop_
_entity_poly.entity_id
_entity_poly.type
_entity_poly.pdbx_seq_one_letter_code
_entity_poly.pdbx_strand_id
1 'polypeptide(L)'
;MRKKPLIHANIENMFKYQHFLRIKNPLVLLFIKAFSFALYLFVLSICYTIRCEIRNQTGFELEKKQFIYAIWHQNTFFPLFLHRSEDISMFVDNSINGKIFRVVLELLGYSPIPLDKAPARSMVKMRIKLREKHNVCMAVDGPNGPALIPKDGTKWLTQLTGVPTTAMNVHYSRAITLVWRWDKYQIPVPFSRFVVTYSQLYHKDSDWSTLEDALGA
;
A
#
# COMPACT_ATOMS: atom_id res chain seq x y z
N MET A 1 -11.92 3.06 15.37
CA MET A 1 -11.02 2.10 16.06
C MET A 1 -9.72 2.80 16.49
N ARG A 2 -9.38 2.86 17.78
CA ARG A 2 -8.09 3.39 18.26
C ARG A 2 -7.00 2.33 18.02
N LYS A 3 -6.16 2.53 17.01
CA LYS A 3 -5.00 1.66 16.72
C LYS A 3 -3.90 1.82 17.78
N LYS A 4 -3.13 0.76 18.03
CA LYS A 4 -2.01 0.74 19.00
C LYS A 4 -1.02 1.90 18.76
N PRO A 5 -0.38 2.43 19.81
CA PRO A 5 0.61 3.50 19.69
C PRO A 5 1.84 3.03 18.89
N LEU A 6 2.19 3.81 17.86
CA LEU A 6 3.15 3.48 16.81
C LEU A 6 4.64 3.51 17.23
N ILE A 7 4.97 4.19 18.33
CA ILE A 7 6.36 4.59 18.61
C ILE A 7 7.14 3.48 19.32
N HIS A 8 6.55 2.76 20.28
CA HIS A 8 7.28 1.78 21.08
C HIS A 8 7.42 0.40 20.40
N ALA A 9 6.47 0.01 19.53
CA ALA A 9 6.48 -1.33 18.90
C ALA A 9 7.38 -1.45 17.66
N ASN A 10 7.89 -0.33 17.10
CA ASN A 10 8.48 -0.33 15.76
C ASN A 10 10.00 -0.11 15.69
N ILE A 11 10.65 0.30 16.79
CA ILE A 11 12.12 0.44 16.81
C ILE A 11 12.80 -0.92 16.74
N GLU A 12 12.28 -1.94 17.45
CA GLU A 12 12.78 -3.32 17.36
C GLU A 12 12.62 -3.90 15.95
N ASN A 13 11.52 -3.58 15.27
CA ASN A 13 11.28 -3.96 13.88
C ASN A 13 12.33 -3.36 12.94
N MET A 14 12.78 -2.11 13.17
CA MET A 14 13.84 -1.48 12.36
C MET A 14 15.15 -2.30 12.33
N PHE A 15 15.44 -3.06 13.38
CA PHE A 15 16.61 -3.96 13.44
C PHE A 15 16.36 -5.34 12.83
N LYS A 16 15.11 -5.82 12.84
CA LYS A 16 14.72 -7.14 12.29
C LYS A 16 14.90 -7.25 10.78
N TYR A 17 14.81 -6.15 10.03
CA TYR A 17 14.78 -6.17 8.57
C TYR A 17 16.12 -5.88 7.86
N GLN A 18 17.22 -5.82 8.61
CA GLN A 18 18.55 -5.51 8.08
C GLN A 18 19.02 -6.46 6.95
N HIS A 19 18.62 -7.73 6.99
CA HIS A 19 19.04 -8.75 6.02
C HIS A 19 18.47 -8.51 4.61
N PHE A 20 17.40 -7.74 4.46
CA PHE A 20 16.73 -7.54 3.18
C PHE A 20 17.33 -6.42 2.33
N LEU A 21 18.05 -5.47 2.93
CA LEU A 21 18.60 -4.33 2.20
C LEU A 21 19.77 -4.72 1.28
N ARG A 22 20.49 -5.81 1.59
CA ARG A 22 21.66 -6.32 0.82
C ARG A 22 22.66 -5.20 0.48
N ILE A 23 22.94 -4.30 1.43
CA ILE A 23 23.88 -3.18 1.26
C ILE A 23 25.16 -3.49 2.02
N LYS A 24 26.28 -3.58 1.30
CA LYS A 24 27.59 -3.89 1.90
C LYS A 24 28.25 -2.67 2.56
N ASN A 25 27.99 -1.47 2.04
CA ASN A 25 28.60 -0.24 2.57
C ASN A 25 27.84 0.23 3.84
N PRO A 26 28.51 0.29 5.01
CA PRO A 26 27.86 0.64 6.27
C PRO A 26 27.36 2.08 6.34
N LEU A 27 28.04 3.03 5.67
CA LEU A 27 27.62 4.43 5.62
C LEU A 27 26.32 4.59 4.81
N VAL A 28 26.22 3.89 3.68
CA VAL A 28 25.00 3.88 2.85
C VAL A 28 23.84 3.24 3.60
N LEU A 29 24.11 2.15 4.33
CA LEU A 29 23.10 1.49 5.17
C LEU A 29 22.61 2.42 6.29
N LEU A 30 23.53 3.12 6.95
CA LEU A 30 23.20 4.09 8.00
C LEU A 30 22.36 5.24 7.44
N PHE A 31 22.74 5.79 6.28
CA PHE A 31 21.99 6.83 5.60
C PHE A 31 20.56 6.38 5.28
N ILE A 32 20.38 5.20 4.69
CA ILE A 32 19.04 4.68 4.37
C ILE A 32 18.20 4.52 5.63
N LYS A 33 18.77 4.02 6.73
CA LYS A 33 18.04 3.90 8.01
C LYS A 33 17.61 5.27 8.54
N ALA A 34 18.55 6.21 8.64
CA ALA A 34 18.28 7.55 9.17
C ALA A 34 17.25 8.29 8.30
N PHE A 35 17.42 8.26 6.98
CA PHE A 35 16.50 8.89 6.04
C PHE A 35 15.12 8.25 6.05
N SER A 36 15.04 6.91 6.09
CA SER A 36 13.75 6.20 6.17
C SER A 36 13.02 6.50 7.48
N PHE A 37 13.74 6.61 8.60
CA PHE A 37 13.16 6.98 9.88
C PHE A 37 12.65 8.43 9.86
N ALA A 38 13.42 9.37 9.29
CA ALA A 38 12.98 10.74 9.11
C ALA A 38 11.73 10.84 8.21
N LEU A 39 11.72 10.08 7.10
CA LEU A 39 10.57 9.99 6.20
C LEU A 39 9.34 9.38 6.89
N TYR A 40 9.54 8.36 7.73
CA TYR A 40 8.47 7.77 8.55
C TYR A 40 7.88 8.83 9.50
N LEU A 41 8.70 9.59 10.22
CA LEU A 41 8.23 10.67 11.09
C LEU A 41 7.49 11.76 10.30
N PHE A 42 7.98 12.10 9.11
CA PHE A 42 7.31 13.04 8.20
C PHE A 42 5.92 12.52 7.80
N VAL A 43 5.80 11.26 7.35
CA VAL A 43 4.52 10.63 7.01
C VAL A 43 3.58 10.65 8.21
N LEU A 44 4.07 10.30 9.40
CA LEU A 44 3.26 10.37 10.62
C LEU A 44 2.76 11.79 10.88
N SER A 45 3.65 12.79 10.83
CA SER A 45 3.29 14.18 11.12
C SER A 45 2.16 14.68 10.22
N ILE A 46 2.19 14.36 8.93
CA ILE A 46 1.12 14.73 7.99
C ILE A 46 -0.14 13.93 8.32
N CYS A 47 -0.05 12.61 8.42
CA CYS A 47 -1.20 11.73 8.60
C CYS A 47 -1.95 11.98 9.92
N TYR A 48 -1.27 12.38 10.98
CA TYR A 48 -1.91 12.75 12.24
C TYR A 48 -2.73 14.06 12.16
N THR A 49 -2.43 14.93 11.20
CA THR A 49 -3.18 16.19 10.99
C THR A 49 -4.37 16.03 10.05
N ILE A 50 -4.43 14.94 9.29
CA ILE A 50 -5.48 14.72 8.28
C ILE A 50 -6.81 14.36 8.95
N ARG A 51 -7.89 14.95 8.44
CA ARG A 51 -9.26 14.61 8.83
C ARG A 51 -9.83 13.60 7.85
N CYS A 52 -10.00 12.36 8.30
CA CYS A 52 -10.45 11.24 7.48
C CYS A 52 -11.95 10.96 7.66
N GLU A 53 -12.66 10.79 6.55
CA GLU A 53 -14.00 10.21 6.48
C GLU A 53 -13.91 8.87 5.72
N ILE A 54 -14.55 7.84 6.27
CA ILE A 54 -14.60 6.51 5.66
C ILE A 54 -16.04 6.22 5.23
N ARG A 55 -16.22 5.82 3.98
CA ARG A 55 -17.51 5.47 3.38
C ARG A 55 -17.54 4.00 2.97
N ASN A 56 -18.73 3.40 3.10
CA ASN A 56 -19.03 2.02 2.67
C ASN A 56 -18.15 0.94 3.34
N GLN A 57 -17.75 1.18 4.59
CA GLN A 57 -16.94 0.24 5.36
C GLN A 57 -17.70 -1.05 5.74
N THR A 58 -19.02 -0.95 5.89
CA THR A 58 -19.87 -2.02 6.45
C THR A 58 -20.06 -3.22 5.52
N GLY A 59 -19.92 -3.07 4.20
CA GLY A 59 -20.10 -4.16 3.25
C GLY A 59 -18.99 -5.22 3.29
N PHE A 60 -17.74 -4.81 3.57
CA PHE A 60 -16.61 -5.75 3.62
C PHE A 60 -16.39 -6.37 5.01
N GLU A 61 -16.76 -5.68 6.09
CA GLU A 61 -16.60 -6.24 7.45
C GLU A 61 -17.51 -7.46 7.70
N LEU A 62 -18.61 -7.58 6.96
CA LEU A 62 -19.57 -8.67 7.08
C LEU A 62 -19.18 -9.94 6.31
N GLU A 63 -18.36 -9.85 5.26
CA GLU A 63 -18.26 -10.94 4.27
C GLU A 63 -16.93 -11.70 4.14
N LYS A 64 -15.84 -11.31 4.81
CA LYS A 64 -14.63 -12.14 5.01
C LYS A 64 -13.61 -11.37 5.83
N LYS A 65 -12.66 -12.06 6.46
CA LYS A 65 -11.51 -11.43 7.16
C LYS A 65 -10.34 -11.11 6.21
N GLN A 66 -10.48 -11.36 4.91
CA GLN A 66 -9.36 -11.35 3.97
C GLN A 66 -9.74 -10.79 2.59
N PHE A 67 -8.96 -9.81 2.14
CA PHE A 67 -9.19 -9.06 0.90
C PHE A 67 -7.90 -8.77 0.13
N ILE A 68 -8.08 -8.53 -1.17
CA ILE A 68 -7.13 -7.85 -2.03
C ILE A 68 -7.59 -6.39 -2.14
N TYR A 69 -6.79 -5.45 -1.64
CA TYR A 69 -7.04 -4.03 -1.85
C TYR A 69 -6.52 -3.61 -3.24
N ALA A 70 -7.38 -2.97 -4.02
CA ALA A 70 -7.03 -2.34 -5.29
C ALA A 70 -6.99 -0.82 -5.10
N ILE A 71 -5.91 -0.17 -5.56
CA ILE A 71 -5.74 1.28 -5.43
C ILE A 71 -4.84 1.82 -6.56
N TRP A 72 -5.01 3.08 -6.93
CA TRP A 72 -4.04 3.78 -7.78
C TRP A 72 -2.76 4.11 -7.01
N HIS A 73 -1.57 4.01 -7.63
CA HIS A 73 -0.32 4.42 -6.97
C HIS A 73 -0.43 5.83 -6.38
N GLN A 74 -1.04 6.75 -7.14
CA GLN A 74 -1.15 8.16 -6.77
C GLN A 74 -1.85 8.39 -5.43
N ASN A 75 -2.71 7.45 -5.03
CA ASN A 75 -3.61 7.58 -3.89
C ASN A 75 -3.08 6.92 -2.61
N THR A 76 -1.93 6.24 -2.65
CA THR A 76 -1.48 5.34 -1.57
C THR A 76 -1.01 6.04 -0.30
N PHE A 77 -0.66 7.35 -0.32
CA PHE A 77 -0.03 8.04 0.81
C PHE A 77 -0.74 7.85 2.16
N PHE A 78 -1.99 8.31 2.29
CA PHE A 78 -2.73 8.18 3.54
C PHE A 78 -3.29 6.77 3.80
N PRO A 79 -3.76 6.00 2.80
CA PRO A 79 -4.15 4.61 2.99
C PRO A 79 -3.08 3.75 3.67
N LEU A 80 -1.78 4.00 3.42
CA LEU A 80 -0.68 3.34 4.13
C LEU A 80 -0.66 3.66 5.63
N PHE A 81 -1.05 4.85 6.04
CA PHE A 81 -1.23 5.15 7.46
C PHE A 81 -2.55 4.57 7.98
N LEU A 82 -3.64 4.69 7.20
CA LEU A 82 -4.97 4.23 7.60
C LEU A 82 -4.97 2.74 7.91
N HIS A 83 -4.33 1.92 7.08
CA HIS A 83 -4.30 0.45 7.18
C HIS A 83 -3.04 -0.12 7.83
N ARG A 84 -2.27 0.72 8.52
CA ARG A 84 -1.06 0.28 9.23
C ARG A 84 -1.36 -0.82 10.24
N SER A 85 -0.43 -1.77 10.38
CA SER A 85 -0.51 -2.90 11.32
C SER A 85 -1.74 -3.81 11.14
N GLU A 86 -2.21 -4.01 9.91
CA GLU A 86 -3.33 -4.91 9.56
C GLU A 86 -2.89 -6.14 8.74
N ASP A 87 -1.64 -6.59 8.92
CA ASP A 87 -1.07 -7.75 8.22
C ASP A 87 -1.21 -7.69 6.69
N ILE A 88 -0.96 -6.52 6.12
CA ILE A 88 -1.03 -6.31 4.67
C ILE A 88 0.35 -6.50 4.02
N SER A 89 0.37 -7.21 2.90
CA SER A 89 1.52 -7.33 2.01
C SER A 89 1.33 -6.55 0.71
N MET A 90 2.39 -5.89 0.24
CA MET A 90 2.40 -5.15 -1.03
C MET A 90 3.76 -5.29 -1.70
N PHE A 91 3.82 -5.05 -3.01
CA PHE A 91 5.09 -5.08 -3.74
C PHE A 91 5.95 -3.87 -3.44
N VAL A 92 7.25 -4.08 -3.42
CA VAL A 92 8.27 -3.01 -3.38
C VAL A 92 9.39 -3.39 -4.32
N ASP A 93 9.84 -2.45 -5.15
CA ASP A 93 10.96 -2.67 -6.06
C ASP A 93 12.32 -2.73 -5.32
N ASN A 94 13.37 -3.14 -6.04
CA ASN A 94 14.71 -3.32 -5.46
C ASN A 94 15.62 -2.09 -5.57
N SER A 95 15.11 -0.94 -6.01
CA SER A 95 15.89 0.30 -6.09
C SER A 95 16.25 0.86 -4.71
N ILE A 96 17.11 1.89 -4.67
CA ILE A 96 17.42 2.60 -3.42
C ILE A 96 16.13 3.23 -2.83
N ASN A 97 15.28 3.80 -3.69
CA ASN A 97 14.00 4.37 -3.27
C ASN A 97 13.05 3.28 -2.74
N GLY A 98 12.98 2.13 -3.42
CA GLY A 98 12.23 0.97 -2.95
C GLY A 98 12.73 0.46 -1.60
N LYS A 99 14.05 0.44 -1.37
CA LYS A 99 14.64 0.07 -0.08
C LYS A 99 14.30 1.05 1.05
N ILE A 100 14.30 2.36 0.77
CA ILE A 100 13.86 3.37 1.73
C ILE A 100 12.37 3.17 2.06
N PHE A 101 11.54 3.03 1.02
CA PHE A 101 10.11 2.83 1.16
C PHE A 101 9.76 1.55 1.92
N ARG A 102 10.51 0.46 1.66
CA ARG A 102 10.41 -0.80 2.40
C ARG A 102 10.56 -0.60 3.90
N VAL A 103 11.58 0.15 4.33
CA VAL A 103 11.81 0.43 5.77
C VAL A 103 10.62 1.21 6.35
N VAL A 104 10.09 2.19 5.62
CA VAL A 104 8.89 2.94 6.05
C VAL A 104 7.67 2.02 6.19
N LEU A 105 7.45 1.11 5.23
CA LEU A 105 6.36 0.14 5.29
C LEU A 105 6.51 -0.82 6.47
N GLU A 106 7.71 -1.33 6.72
CA GLU A 106 8.00 -2.19 7.86
C GLU A 106 7.78 -1.44 9.19
N LEU A 107 8.17 -0.17 9.29
CA LEU A 107 7.87 0.70 10.43
C LEU A 107 6.36 0.99 10.59
N LEU A 108 5.58 0.93 9.51
CA LEU A 108 4.11 1.00 9.57
C LEU A 108 3.47 -0.38 9.86
N GLY A 109 4.26 -1.45 9.99
CA GLY A 109 3.78 -2.80 10.30
C GLY A 109 3.26 -3.57 9.09
N TYR A 110 3.71 -3.24 7.88
CA TYR A 110 3.43 -4.00 6.66
C TYR A 110 4.47 -5.11 6.45
N SER A 111 4.12 -6.09 5.60
CA SER A 111 5.01 -7.18 5.16
C SER A 111 5.35 -7.03 3.67
N PRO A 112 6.28 -6.12 3.29
CA PRO A 112 6.60 -5.84 1.90
C PRO A 112 7.26 -7.03 1.17
N ILE A 113 6.82 -7.27 -0.06
CA ILE A 113 7.31 -8.33 -0.93
C ILE A 113 8.19 -7.73 -2.02
N PRO A 114 9.44 -8.18 -2.20
CA PRO A 114 10.27 -7.74 -3.32
C PRO A 114 9.63 -8.07 -4.66
N LEU A 115 9.52 -7.07 -5.53
CA LEU A 115 9.18 -7.25 -6.92
C LEU A 115 10.39 -7.81 -7.67
N ASP A 116 10.23 -9.00 -8.23
CA ASP A 116 11.24 -9.70 -9.01
C ASP A 116 11.23 -9.20 -10.45
N LYS A 117 12.33 -9.39 -11.19
CA LYS A 117 12.38 -9.11 -12.62
C LYS A 117 11.37 -9.94 -13.40
N ALA A 118 11.00 -11.12 -12.87
CA ALA A 118 9.90 -11.93 -13.38
C ALA A 118 8.65 -11.74 -12.49
N PRO A 119 7.68 -10.88 -12.88
CA PRO A 119 6.54 -10.51 -12.03
C PRO A 119 5.72 -11.71 -11.54
N ALA A 120 5.62 -12.77 -12.35
CA ALA A 120 4.95 -14.01 -11.97
C ALA A 120 5.49 -14.64 -10.68
N ARG A 121 6.82 -14.57 -10.44
CA ARG A 121 7.43 -15.08 -9.20
C ARG A 121 6.99 -14.29 -7.97
N SER A 122 6.84 -12.98 -8.12
CA SER A 122 6.35 -12.11 -7.06
C SER A 122 4.86 -12.32 -6.78
N MET A 123 4.06 -12.59 -7.81
CA MET A 123 2.64 -12.96 -7.65
C MET A 123 2.45 -14.27 -6.87
N VAL A 124 3.34 -15.25 -7.02
CA VAL A 124 3.33 -16.47 -6.19
C VAL A 124 3.50 -16.12 -4.71
N LYS A 125 4.37 -15.16 -4.38
CA LYS A 125 4.55 -14.70 -2.99
C LYS A 125 3.31 -14.01 -2.43
N MET A 126 2.59 -13.23 -3.25
CA MET A 126 1.28 -12.68 -2.87
C MET A 126 0.26 -13.76 -2.56
N ARG A 127 0.19 -14.80 -3.40
CA ARG A 127 -0.67 -15.97 -3.16
C ARG A 127 -0.31 -16.69 -1.86
N ILE A 128 0.98 -16.85 -1.56
CA ILE A 128 1.43 -17.46 -0.30
C ILE A 128 0.96 -16.60 0.89
N LYS A 129 1.12 -15.27 0.81
CA LYS A 129 0.64 -14.35 1.86
C LYS A 129 -0.88 -14.44 2.06
N LEU A 130 -1.64 -14.51 0.98
CA LEU A 130 -3.08 -14.78 1.05
C LEU A 130 -3.39 -16.14 1.71
N ARG A 131 -2.59 -17.19 1.49
CA ARG A 131 -2.79 -18.45 2.23
C ARG A 131 -2.49 -18.34 3.72
N GLU A 132 -1.53 -17.50 4.09
CA GLU A 132 -1.15 -17.16 5.47
C GLU A 132 -2.14 -16.19 6.15
N LYS A 133 -3.32 -15.94 5.56
CA LYS A 133 -4.36 -15.03 6.08
C LYS A 133 -3.96 -13.55 6.12
N HIS A 134 -2.87 -13.16 5.45
CA HIS A 134 -2.56 -11.76 5.21
C HIS A 134 -3.54 -11.14 4.21
N ASN A 135 -3.84 -9.86 4.38
CA ASN A 135 -4.41 -9.06 3.29
C ASN A 135 -3.29 -8.71 2.30
N VAL A 136 -3.64 -8.36 1.07
CA VAL A 136 -2.66 -7.82 0.12
C VAL A 136 -3.16 -6.53 -0.49
N CYS A 137 -2.25 -5.65 -0.87
CA CYS A 137 -2.56 -4.41 -1.57
C CYS A 137 -1.84 -4.39 -2.92
N MET A 138 -2.62 -4.15 -3.97
CA MET A 138 -2.19 -4.11 -5.35
C MET A 138 -2.44 -2.71 -5.89
N ALA A 139 -1.35 -2.05 -6.27
CA ALA A 139 -1.46 -0.83 -7.05
C ALA A 139 -1.78 -1.19 -8.50
N VAL A 140 -2.98 -0.83 -8.95
CA VAL A 140 -3.61 -1.42 -10.16
C VAL A 140 -2.98 -0.96 -11.47
N ASP A 141 -2.38 0.22 -11.51
CA ASP A 141 -1.61 0.77 -12.63
C ASP A 141 -0.23 0.11 -12.83
N GLY A 142 0.17 -0.74 -11.89
CA GLY A 142 1.40 -1.53 -11.98
C GLY A 142 2.68 -0.70 -11.83
N PRO A 143 3.85 -1.35 -11.72
CA PRO A 143 5.11 -0.69 -11.33
C PRO A 143 5.66 0.32 -12.35
N ASN A 144 5.25 0.19 -13.61
CA ASN A 144 5.75 1.00 -14.73
C ASN A 144 4.65 1.86 -15.37
N GLY A 145 3.44 1.88 -14.78
CA GLY A 145 2.31 2.62 -15.30
C GLY A 145 1.79 2.15 -16.67
N PRO A 146 1.16 3.05 -17.44
CA PRO A 146 0.92 4.47 -17.13
C PRO A 146 0.00 4.68 -15.93
N ALA A 147 0.02 5.87 -15.31
CA ALA A 147 -0.91 6.23 -14.24
C ALA A 147 -2.36 6.08 -14.71
N LEU A 148 -3.23 5.64 -13.81
CA LEU A 148 -4.67 5.47 -14.05
C LEU A 148 -5.01 4.52 -15.21
N ILE A 149 -4.10 3.61 -15.58
CA ILE A 149 -4.39 2.57 -16.57
C ILE A 149 -4.28 1.20 -15.88
N PRO A 150 -5.41 0.53 -15.60
CA PRO A 150 -5.40 -0.69 -14.81
C PRO A 150 -4.71 -1.83 -15.56
N LYS A 151 -4.03 -2.68 -14.79
CA LYS A 151 -3.40 -3.92 -15.24
C LYS A 151 -4.15 -5.12 -14.69
N ASP A 152 -4.06 -6.25 -15.38
CA ASP A 152 -4.77 -7.48 -15.01
C ASP A 152 -4.26 -8.17 -13.73
N GLY A 153 -3.16 -7.71 -13.12
CA GLY A 153 -2.55 -8.37 -11.97
C GLY A 153 -3.50 -8.61 -10.80
N THR A 154 -4.33 -7.62 -10.47
CA THR A 154 -5.33 -7.71 -9.39
C THR A 154 -6.46 -8.68 -9.74
N LYS A 155 -6.99 -8.58 -10.96
CA LYS A 155 -8.02 -9.49 -11.49
C LYS A 155 -7.52 -10.93 -11.49
N TRP A 156 -6.34 -11.15 -12.05
CA TRP A 156 -5.70 -12.47 -12.10
C TRP A 156 -5.50 -13.06 -10.71
N LEU A 157 -5.03 -12.27 -9.73
CA LEU A 157 -4.81 -12.76 -8.37
C LEU A 157 -6.14 -13.16 -7.70
N THR A 158 -7.18 -12.36 -7.91
CA THR A 158 -8.54 -12.65 -7.42
C THR A 158 -9.06 -13.95 -8.02
N GLN A 159 -8.95 -14.11 -9.34
CA GLN A 159 -9.41 -15.30 -10.03
C GLN A 159 -8.64 -16.56 -9.65
N LEU A 160 -7.32 -16.44 -9.43
CA LEU A 160 -6.46 -17.55 -9.05
C LEU A 160 -6.69 -18.00 -7.61
N THR A 161 -6.98 -17.08 -6.70
CA THR A 161 -7.03 -17.36 -5.25
C THR A 161 -8.44 -17.50 -4.70
N GLY A 162 -9.44 -16.93 -5.38
CA GLY A 162 -10.81 -16.82 -4.88
C GLY A 162 -10.98 -15.81 -3.74
N VAL A 163 -9.92 -15.08 -3.36
CA VAL A 163 -9.99 -13.99 -2.38
C VAL A 163 -10.55 -12.76 -3.07
N PRO A 164 -11.64 -12.15 -2.57
CA PRO A 164 -12.28 -11.00 -3.23
C PRO A 164 -11.41 -9.75 -3.20
N THR A 165 -11.57 -8.90 -4.21
CA THR A 165 -10.96 -7.57 -4.29
C THR A 165 -11.94 -6.48 -3.86
N THR A 166 -11.48 -5.47 -3.13
CA THR A 166 -12.21 -4.20 -2.94
C THR A 166 -11.36 -3.04 -3.46
N ALA A 167 -11.99 -2.13 -4.20
CA ALA A 167 -11.33 -0.91 -4.68
C ALA A 167 -11.38 0.18 -3.61
N MET A 168 -10.26 0.86 -3.41
CA MET A 168 -10.14 2.03 -2.57
C MET A 168 -10.13 3.29 -3.44
N ASN A 169 -11.28 3.94 -3.54
CA ASN A 169 -11.37 5.29 -4.07
C ASN A 169 -10.95 6.27 -2.98
N VAL A 170 -10.05 7.16 -3.35
CA VAL A 170 -9.38 8.06 -2.43
C VAL A 170 -9.43 9.47 -2.99
N HIS A 171 -9.96 10.39 -2.19
CA HIS A 171 -10.04 11.79 -2.55
C HIS A 171 -9.41 12.68 -1.48
N TYR A 172 -8.40 13.45 -1.88
CA TYR A 172 -7.80 14.50 -1.07
C TYR A 172 -8.44 15.85 -1.42
N SER A 173 -8.97 16.56 -0.42
CA SER A 173 -9.44 17.95 -0.63
C SER A 173 -8.32 18.90 -1.05
N ARG A 174 -7.08 18.65 -0.60
CA ARG A 174 -5.87 19.39 -0.95
C ARG A 174 -4.67 18.46 -0.93
N ALA A 175 -3.97 18.35 -2.05
CA ALA A 175 -2.73 17.59 -2.17
C ALA A 175 -1.76 18.28 -3.14
N ILE A 176 -0.47 18.05 -2.93
CA ILE A 176 0.59 18.36 -3.89
C ILE A 176 0.74 17.15 -4.79
N THR A 177 0.59 17.37 -6.10
CA THR A 177 0.78 16.32 -7.11
C THR A 177 2.22 16.37 -7.63
N LEU A 178 2.94 15.26 -7.55
CA LEU A 178 4.31 15.16 -8.07
C LEU A 178 4.28 14.94 -9.59
N VAL A 179 4.12 16.02 -10.35
CA VAL A 179 3.90 15.98 -11.81
C VAL A 179 5.06 15.40 -12.61
N TRP A 180 6.28 15.40 -12.06
CA TRP A 180 7.47 14.83 -12.69
C TRP A 180 7.53 13.30 -12.59
N ARG A 181 6.76 12.69 -11.69
CA ARG A 181 6.66 11.23 -11.58
C ARG A 181 5.62 10.71 -12.55
N TRP A 182 5.86 9.51 -13.08
CA TRP A 182 4.93 8.84 -13.98
C TRP A 182 3.57 8.58 -13.31
N ASP A 183 3.57 8.28 -12.02
CA ASP A 183 2.40 7.90 -11.22
C ASP A 183 1.62 9.09 -10.66
N LYS A 184 2.06 10.33 -10.93
CA LYS A 184 1.42 11.56 -10.43
C LYS A 184 1.13 11.52 -8.92
N TYR A 185 2.06 10.94 -8.16
CA TYR A 185 1.89 10.69 -6.73
C TYR A 185 1.37 11.89 -5.96
N GLN A 186 0.35 11.70 -5.12
CA GLN A 186 -0.27 12.78 -4.36
C GLN A 186 0.19 12.75 -2.91
N ILE A 187 0.71 13.90 -2.44
CA ILE A 187 1.07 14.12 -1.05
C ILE A 187 0.03 15.07 -0.43
N PRO A 188 -0.76 14.62 0.55
CA PRO A 188 -1.74 15.49 1.19
C PRO A 188 -1.06 16.65 1.92
N VAL A 189 -1.71 17.80 1.88
CA VAL A 189 -1.31 18.95 2.70
C VAL A 189 -1.80 18.72 4.14
N PRO A 190 -1.05 19.12 5.17
CA PRO A 190 -1.51 19.05 6.56
C PRO A 190 -2.90 19.68 6.76
N PHE A 191 -3.67 19.15 7.71
CA PHE A 191 -5.03 19.61 8.07
C PHE A 191 -6.09 19.52 6.95
N SER A 192 -5.75 18.91 5.82
CA SER A 192 -6.70 18.63 4.74
C SER A 192 -7.73 17.58 5.15
N ARG A 193 -8.85 17.56 4.42
CA ARG A 193 -9.85 16.49 4.48
C ARG A 193 -9.53 15.41 3.47
N PHE A 194 -9.82 14.18 3.85
CA PHE A 194 -9.54 12.96 3.12
C PHE A 194 -10.75 12.04 3.18
N VAL A 195 -11.18 11.50 2.04
CA VAL A 195 -12.30 10.56 1.97
C VAL A 195 -11.78 9.25 1.38
N VAL A 196 -12.04 8.13 2.07
CA VAL A 196 -11.89 6.79 1.50
C VAL A 196 -13.27 6.21 1.27
N THR A 197 -13.51 5.75 0.05
CA THR A 197 -14.69 4.96 -0.27
C THR A 197 -14.23 3.58 -0.70
N TYR A 198 -14.73 2.56 -0.01
CA TYR A 198 -14.55 1.17 -0.44
C TYR A 198 -15.67 0.77 -1.36
N SER A 199 -15.34 0.08 -2.45
CA SER A 199 -16.33 -0.48 -3.35
C SER A 199 -16.88 -1.81 -2.84
N GLN A 200 -17.94 -2.27 -3.51
CA GLN A 200 -18.39 -3.66 -3.43
C GLN A 200 -17.26 -4.66 -3.75
N LEU A 201 -17.46 -5.91 -3.34
CA LEU A 201 -16.47 -6.95 -3.56
C LEU A 201 -16.50 -7.46 -5.01
N TYR A 202 -15.33 -7.49 -5.62
CA TYR A 202 -15.07 -8.14 -6.90
C TYR A 202 -14.63 -9.57 -6.63
N HIS A 203 -15.47 -10.53 -7.02
CA HIS A 203 -15.19 -11.95 -7.02
C HIS A 203 -14.63 -12.38 -8.37
N LYS A 204 -14.35 -13.69 -8.51
CA LYS A 204 -13.78 -14.29 -9.72
C LYS A 204 -14.57 -13.91 -10.99
N ASP A 205 -15.90 -13.96 -10.89
CA ASP A 205 -16.83 -13.83 -12.01
C ASP A 205 -17.53 -12.46 -12.05
N SER A 206 -17.08 -11.49 -11.24
CA SER A 206 -17.59 -10.12 -11.26
C SER A 206 -17.30 -9.41 -12.59
N ASP A 207 -18.08 -8.39 -12.89
CA ASP A 207 -17.79 -7.50 -14.03
C ASP A 207 -16.65 -6.53 -13.68
N TRP A 208 -15.44 -6.91 -14.09
CA TRP A 208 -14.21 -6.15 -13.86
C TRP A 208 -14.11 -4.86 -14.68
N SER A 209 -14.99 -4.63 -15.66
CA SER A 209 -14.99 -3.37 -16.42
C SER A 209 -15.31 -2.16 -15.54
N THR A 210 -16.11 -2.37 -14.48
CA THR A 210 -16.50 -1.34 -13.51
C THR A 210 -15.43 -1.02 -12.46
N LEU A 211 -14.29 -1.74 -12.45
CA LEU A 211 -13.26 -1.56 -11.43
C LEU A 211 -12.66 -0.15 -11.48
N GLU A 212 -12.47 0.38 -12.68
CA GLU A 212 -11.88 1.71 -12.89
C GLU A 212 -12.77 2.81 -12.28
N ASP A 213 -14.07 2.76 -12.55
CA ASP A 213 -15.07 3.65 -11.96
C ASP A 213 -15.05 3.56 -10.42
N ALA A 214 -14.94 2.33 -9.90
CA ALA A 214 -14.89 2.06 -8.47
C ALA A 214 -13.62 2.60 -7.80
N LEU A 215 -12.52 2.77 -8.53
CA LEU A 215 -11.27 3.35 -8.04
C LEU A 215 -11.27 4.88 -8.07
N GLY A 216 -12.14 5.50 -8.87
CA GLY A 216 -12.17 6.94 -9.11
C GLY A 216 -10.96 7.40 -9.91
N ALA A 217 -11.13 7.48 -11.23
CA ALA A 217 -10.17 8.11 -12.14
C ALA A 217 -10.43 9.63 -12.22
#